data_AF-A0A7L6N2T7-F1
#
_entry.id   AF-A0A7L6N2T7-F1
#
_cell.length_a   1.000
_cell.length_b   1.000
_cell.length_c   1.000
_cell.angle_alpha   90.00
_cell.angle_beta   90.00
_cell.angle_gamma   90.00
#
_symmetry.space_group_name_H-M   'P 1'
#
loop_
_entity.id
_entity.type
_entity.pdbx_description
1 polymer ?
#
loop_
_entity_poly.entity_id
_entity_poly.type
_entity_poly.pdbx_seq_one_letter_code
_entity_poly.pdbx_strand_id
1 'polypeptide(L)' 'MASYDYQDLIHEIEQDIKEGLLSFNQKIKVERAKIKAYGNYYPVLDYEYSSDGEMTVLELLTELNYHNQIIK' A
#
# COMPACT_ATOMS: atom_id res chain seq x y z
N MET A 1 -13.79 8.72 12.55
CA MET A 1 -12.95 8.54 11.34
C MET A 1 -11.78 7.67 11.75
N ALA A 2 -11.59 6.53 11.09
CA ALA A 2 -10.43 5.69 11.34
C ALA A 2 -9.20 6.35 10.70
N SER A 3 -8.20 6.67 11.51
CA SER A 3 -6.89 7.09 11.04
C SER A 3 -6.14 5.81 10.66
N TYR A 4 -5.86 5.62 9.37
CA TYR A 4 -5.03 4.52 8.92
C TYR A 4 -3.57 4.98 8.98
N ASP A 5 -2.82 4.40 9.90
CA ASP A 5 -1.37 4.59 9.98
C ASP A 5 -0.70 3.57 9.06
N TYR A 6 -0.07 4.08 8.00
CA TYR A 6 0.63 3.24 7.03
C TYR A 6 2.12 3.12 7.32
N GLN A 7 2.64 3.66 8.44
CA GLN A 7 4.07 3.61 8.72
C GLN A 7 4.61 2.18 8.76
N ASP A 8 3.91 1.27 9.43
CA ASP A 8 4.33 -0.13 9.54
C ASP A 8 4.32 -0.81 8.16
N LEU A 9 3.23 -0.67 7.40
CA LEU A 9 3.11 -1.26 6.06
C LEU A 9 4.14 -0.70 5.07
N ILE A 10 4.40 0.61 5.11
CA ILE A 10 5.44 1.24 4.29
C ILE A 10 6.81 0.67 4.67
N HIS A 11 7.08 0.53 5.97
CA HIS A 11 8.36 0.01 6.46
C HIS A 11 8.59 -1.45 6.02
N GLU A 12 7.56 -2.29 6.10
CA GLU A 12 7.61 -3.68 5.63
C GLU A 12 7.93 -3.75 4.13
N ILE A 13 7.22 -2.98 3.30
CA ILE A 13 7.46 -2.96 1.85
C ILE A 13 8.88 -2.45 1.54
N GLU A 14 9.34 -1.40 2.21
CA GLU A 14 10.70 -0.88 2.03
C GLU A 14 11.77 -1.89 2.45
N GLN A 15 11.53 -2.64 3.54
CA GLN A 15 12.42 -3.70 3.98
C GLN A 15 12.46 -4.86 2.96
N ASP A 16 11.31 -5.32 2.48
CA ASP A 16 11.23 -6.39 1.48
C ASP A 16 11.96 -6.01 0.17
N ILE A 17 11.86 -4.74 -0.25
CA ILE A 17 12.60 -4.21 -1.41
C ILE A 17 14.10 -4.22 -1.13
N LYS A 18 14.52 -3.79 0.06
CA LYS A 18 15.93 -3.75 0.46
C LYS A 18 16.54 -5.15 0.55
N GLU A 19 15.77 -6.14 0.97
CA GLU A 19 16.16 -7.55 1.02
C GLU A 19 16.12 -8.23 -0.35
N GLY A 20 15.57 -7.56 -1.38
CA GLY A 20 15.46 -8.08 -2.74
C GLY A 20 14.33 -9.11 -2.92
N LEU A 21 13.43 -9.20 -1.95
CA LEU A 21 12.20 -10.01 -2.02
C LEU A 21 11.16 -9.35 -2.94
N LEU A 22 11.25 -8.02 -3.05
CA LEU A 22 10.34 -7.19 -3.82
C LEU A 22 11.09 -6.29 -4.80
N SER A 23 10.44 -5.97 -5.91
CA SER A 23 10.92 -4.94 -6.84
C SER A 23 9.84 -3.87 -7.06
N PHE A 24 10.26 -2.62 -7.22
CA PHE A 24 9.37 -1.48 -7.45
C PHE A 24 8.38 -1.69 -8.62
N ASN A 25 8.83 -2.39 -9.68
CA ASN A 25 8.02 -2.65 -10.87
C ASN A 25 7.23 -3.97 -10.80
N GLN A 26 7.37 -4.72 -9.72
CA GLN A 26 6.65 -5.96 -9.53
C GLN A 26 5.17 -5.65 -9.36
N LYS A 27 4.33 -6.46 -10.00
CA LYS A 27 2.89 -6.37 -9.85
C LYS A 27 2.45 -7.08 -8.58
N ILE A 28 1.50 -6.46 -7.90
CA ILE A 28 0.91 -6.92 -6.65
C ILE A 28 -0.60 -6.72 -6.70
N LYS A 29 -1.29 -7.50 -5.88
CA LYS A 29 -2.70 -7.33 -5.61
C LYS A 29 -2.85 -6.61 -4.28
N VAL A 30 -3.69 -5.59 -4.23
CA VAL A 30 -3.88 -4.77 -3.02
C VAL A 30 -5.21 -5.14 -2.39
N GLU A 31 -5.20 -5.54 -1.12
CA GLU A 31 -6.41 -5.69 -0.33
C GLU A 31 -6.83 -4.33 0.20
N ARG A 32 -8.11 -4.00 0.02
CA ARG A 32 -8.68 -2.72 0.45
C ARG A 32 -9.83 -2.93 1.44
N ALA A 33 -9.99 -1.98 2.34
CA ALA A 33 -11.10 -1.95 3.27
C ALA A 33 -12.44 -1.87 2.52
N LYS A 34 -13.47 -2.51 3.07
CA LYS A 34 -14.85 -2.44 2.53
C LYS A 34 -15.54 -1.10 2.83
N ILE A 35 -14.99 -0.34 3.78
CA ILE A 35 -15.53 0.92 4.25
C ILE A 35 -14.57 2.04 3.82
N LYS A 36 -15.15 3.14 3.32
CA LYS A 36 -14.38 4.32 2.94
C LYS A 36 -13.85 5.05 4.17
N ALA A 37 -12.59 5.48 4.15
CA ALA A 37 -12.05 6.34 5.20
C ALA A 37 -12.45 7.80 5.00
N TYR A 38 -12.35 8.31 3.77
CA TYR A 38 -12.75 9.66 3.39
C TYR A 38 -12.98 9.77 1.88
N GLY A 39 -13.86 10.68 1.45
CA GLY A 39 -14.19 10.85 0.03
C GLY A 39 -14.60 9.53 -0.63
N ASN A 40 -13.91 9.16 -1.70
CA ASN A 40 -14.04 7.86 -2.38
C ASN A 40 -12.85 6.92 -2.12
N TYR A 41 -12.04 7.22 -1.12
CA TYR A 41 -10.86 6.43 -0.80
C TYR A 41 -11.21 5.19 0.04
N TYR A 42 -10.79 4.03 -0.45
CA TYR A 42 -10.84 2.76 0.24
C TYR A 42 -9.41 2.40 0.70
N PRO A 43 -9.12 2.55 2.01
CA PRO A 43 -7.82 2.28 2.60
C PRO A 43 -7.24 0.95 2.18
N VAL A 44 -5.93 0.93 1.95
CA VAL A 44 -5.18 -0.31 1.78
C VAL A 44 -5.13 -1.01 3.14
N LEU A 45 -5.30 -2.32 3.15
CA LEU A 45 -5.14 -3.14 4.34
C LEU A 45 -3.87 -3.98 4.23
N ASP A 46 -3.64 -4.56 3.06
CA ASP A 46 -2.55 -5.50 2.83
C ASP A 46 -2.20 -5.60 1.33
N TYR A 47 -1.12 -6.29 1.00
CA TYR A 47 -0.72 -6.64 -0.35
C TYR A 47 -0.35 -8.11 -0.49
N GLU A 48 -0.63 -8.67 -1.66
CA GLU A 48 -0.25 -10.03 -2.02
C GLU A 48 0.58 -10.02 -3.30
N TYR A 49 1.60 -10.87 -3.35
CA TYR A 49 2.35 -11.13 -4.58
C TYR A 49 1.45 -11.78 -5.62
N SER A 50 1.29 -11.13 -6.76
CA SER A 50 0.49 -11.67 -7.86
C SER A 50 1.04 -11.22 -9.20
N SER A 51 1.36 -12.19 -10.06
CA SER A 51 1.75 -11.95 -11.46
C SER A 51 0.64 -11.25 -12.26
N ASP A 52 -0.61 -11.45 -11.83
CA ASP A 52 -1.81 -10.81 -12.40
C ASP A 52 -2.22 -9.56 -11.61
N GLY A 53 -1.33 -9.04 -10.76
CA GLY A 53 -1.55 -7.83 -9.98
C GLY A 53 -1.87 -6.62 -10.86
N GLU A 54 -2.77 -5.78 -10.37
CA GLU A 54 -3.26 -4.60 -11.09
C GLU A 54 -2.44 -3.34 -10.79
N MET A 55 -1.60 -3.40 -9.75
CA MET A 55 -0.81 -2.27 -9.26
C MET A 55 0.65 -2.69 -9.08
N THR A 56 1.58 -1.78 -9.33
CA THR A 56 2.99 -1.96 -9.01
C THR A 56 3.29 -1.55 -7.58
N VAL A 57 4.38 -2.08 -7.05
CA VAL A 57 4.85 -1.78 -5.69
C VAL A 57 5.17 -0.30 -5.53
N LEU A 58 5.73 0.33 -6.56
CA LEU A 58 5.96 1.76 -6.59
C LEU A 58 4.67 2.57 -6.48
N GLU A 59 3.62 2.16 -7.21
CA GLU A 59 2.31 2.80 -7.15
C GLU A 59 1.68 2.65 -5.75
N LEU A 60 1.79 1.46 -5.15
CA LEU A 60 1.33 1.23 -3.78
C LEU A 60 2.08 2.12 -2.78
N LEU A 61 3.42 2.14 -2.80
CA LEU A 61 4.21 2.99 -1.91
C LEU A 61 3.88 4.47 -2.06
N THR A 62 3.65 4.92 -3.29
CA THR A 62 3.25 6.30 -3.58
C THR A 62 1.88 6.62 -2.96
N GLU A 63 0.92 5.70 -3.13
CA GLU A 63 -0.42 5.82 -2.53
C GLU A 63 -0.35 5.86 -1.00
N LEU A 64 0.34 4.90 -0.38
CA LEU A 64 0.48 4.82 1.07
C LEU A 64 1.13 6.09 1.64
N ASN A 65 2.22 6.56 1.03
CA ASN A 65 2.90 7.79 1.47
C ASN A 65 2.01 9.04 1.34
N TYR A 66 1.28 9.17 0.22
CA TYR A 66 0.36 10.28 0.00
C TYR A 66 -0.74 10.32 1.07
N HIS A 67 -1.37 9.17 1.34
CA HIS A 67 -2.45 9.10 2.31
C HIS A 67 -1.96 9.16 3.76
N ASN A 68 -0.75 8.68 4.06
CA ASN A 68 -0.13 8.81 5.38
C ASN A 68 0.16 10.28 5.74
N GLN A 69 0.39 11.16 4.75
CA GLN A 69 0.56 12.60 4.99
C GLN A 69 -0.77 13.34 5.19
N ILE A 70 -1.84 12.87 4.56
CA ILE A 70 -3.17 13.51 4.62
C ILE A 70 -3.93 13.13 5.89
N ILE A 71 -3.66 11.96 6.44
CA ILE A 71 -4.35 11.42 7.62
C ILE A 71 -3.79 11.99 8.95
N LYS A 72 -2.67 12.75 8.90
CA LYS A 72 -2.10 13.44 10.07
C LYS A 72 -2.90 14.65 10.55
#